data_AF-A0A8I1I7X2-F1
#
_entry.id   AF-A0A8I1I7X2-F1
#
_cell.length_a   1.000
_cell.length_b   1.000
_cell.length_c   1.000
_cell.angle_alpha   90.00
_cell.angle_beta   90.00
_cell.angle_gamma   90.00
#
_symmetry.space_group_name_H-M   'P 1'
#
loop_
_entity.id
_entity.type
_entity.pdbx_description
1 polymer ?
#
loop_
_entity_poly.entity_id
_entity_poly.type
_entity_poly.pdbx_seq_one_letter_code
_entity_poly.pdbx_strand_id
1 'polypeptide(L)'
;MANDLTNVESVQIMKDALNEIKTISPDFSPTKKQTVGNKPHILSLVLGTIFVVFLAFFVTGFGYQPWWVFAIVLILGLGITFPACFNQYWSVDEKQLTITSYSNNDFKKLAQLFNLTSKNQTIINLSNIQEAAIVYRKIVRLSPFNFNPDHLLLGITTKDGKEFDLDLGNIDYQGLATITLYLSEAGAKVDDQQGILRLLSENQNLFKHFHKKWASL
;
A
#
# COMPACT_ATOMS: atom_id res chain seq x y z
N MET A 1 1.33 31.49 19.49
CA MET A 1 0.40 31.80 18.40
C MET A 1 0.84 30.99 17.20
N ALA A 2 0.16 29.88 16.91
CA ALA A 2 0.42 29.13 15.69
C ALA A 2 -0.30 29.87 14.55
N ASN A 3 0.45 30.30 13.54
CA ASN A 3 -0.12 30.89 12.34
C ASN A 3 -0.92 29.80 11.64
N ASP A 4 -2.24 29.98 11.58
CA ASP A 4 -3.13 29.14 10.79
C ASP A 4 -2.88 29.48 9.32
N LEU A 5 -1.97 28.73 8.70
CA LEU A 5 -1.62 28.89 7.29
C LEU A 5 -2.88 28.68 6.46
N THR A 6 -3.25 29.70 5.70
CA THR A 6 -4.40 29.60 4.80
C THR A 6 -4.12 28.53 3.74
N ASN A 7 -5.17 27.87 3.25
CA ASN A 7 -5.07 26.81 2.23
C ASN A 7 -4.24 27.25 0.99
N VAL A 8 -4.26 28.55 0.67
CA VAL A 8 -3.50 29.14 -0.45
C VAL A 8 -1.99 29.19 -0.17
N GLU A 9 -1.57 29.56 1.04
CA GLU A 9 -0.16 29.58 1.43
C GLU A 9 0.43 28.17 1.52
N SER A 10 -0.32 27.20 2.06
CA SER A 10 0.13 25.80 2.10
C SER A 10 0.35 25.22 0.70
N VAL A 11 -0.53 25.53 -0.26
CA VAL A 11 -0.39 25.11 -1.65
C VAL A 11 0.83 25.76 -2.31
N GLN A 12 1.11 27.04 -2.02
CA GLN A 12 2.26 27.73 -2.58
C GLN A 12 3.58 27.17 -2.04
N ILE A 13 3.68 26.97 -0.72
CA ILE A 13 4.86 26.36 -0.08
C ILE A 13 5.10 24.94 -0.64
N MET A 14 4.04 24.19 -0.89
CA MET A 14 4.14 22.85 -1.46
C MET A 14 4.60 22.88 -2.92
N LYS A 15 4.12 23.84 -3.73
CA LYS A 15 4.59 24.06 -5.11
C LYS A 15 6.06 24.47 -5.16
N ASP A 16 6.49 25.32 -4.23
CA ASP A 16 7.88 25.73 -4.12
C ASP A 16 8.77 24.53 -3.73
N ALA A 17 8.32 23.70 -2.77
CA ALA A 17 8.98 22.45 -2.43
C ALA A 17 9.02 21.46 -3.61
N LEU A 18 7.99 21.40 -4.45
CA LEU A 18 7.97 20.56 -5.65
C LEU A 18 8.93 21.04 -6.74
N ASN A 19 9.04 22.35 -6.92
CA ASN A 19 10.03 22.93 -7.82
C ASN A 19 11.45 22.62 -7.33
N GLU A 20 11.67 22.67 -6.02
CA GLU A 20 12.94 22.29 -5.40
C GLU A 20 13.22 20.78 -5.59
N ILE A 21 12.21 19.91 -5.41
CA ILE A 21 12.30 18.47 -5.70
C ILE A 21 12.66 18.21 -7.17
N LYS A 22 12.06 18.94 -8.11
CA LYS A 22 12.34 18.81 -9.54
C LYS A 22 13.76 19.25 -9.90
N THR A 23 14.33 20.20 -9.15
CA THR A 23 15.75 20.57 -9.29
C THR A 23 16.71 19.54 -8.69
N ILE A 24 16.32 18.86 -7.61
CA ILE A 24 17.15 17.85 -6.92
C ILE A 24 17.03 16.47 -7.60
N SER A 25 15.89 16.17 -8.19
CA SER A 25 15.61 14.92 -8.90
C SER A 25 14.92 15.22 -10.25
N PRO A 26 15.70 15.38 -11.33
CA PRO A 26 15.17 15.80 -12.64
C PRO A 26 14.24 14.79 -13.30
N ASP A 27 14.16 13.55 -12.79
CA ASP A 27 13.26 12.49 -13.25
C ASP A 27 11.93 12.45 -12.47
N PHE A 28 11.74 13.37 -11.51
CA PHE A 28 10.48 13.51 -10.78
C PHE A 28 9.38 14.06 -11.71
N SER A 29 8.44 13.19 -12.09
CA SER A 29 7.25 13.56 -12.84
C SER A 29 6.00 13.43 -11.96
N PRO A 30 5.44 14.55 -11.48
CA PRO A 30 4.25 14.54 -10.62
C PRO A 30 2.97 14.15 -11.37
N THR A 31 3.03 13.78 -12.66
CA THR A 31 1.87 13.39 -13.49
C THR A 31 1.68 11.88 -13.60
N LYS A 32 2.56 11.08 -12.98
CA LYS A 32 2.47 9.62 -13.03
C LYS A 32 1.47 9.14 -11.99
N LYS A 33 0.54 8.28 -12.40
CA LYS A 33 -0.37 7.55 -11.51
C LYS A 33 0.43 6.82 -10.43
N GLN A 34 0.21 7.19 -9.18
CA GLN A 34 0.86 6.54 -8.04
C GLN A 34 0.03 5.34 -7.63
N THR A 35 0.66 4.18 -7.50
CA THR A 35 0.02 2.94 -7.02
C THR A 35 0.68 2.54 -5.73
N VAL A 36 -0.11 2.33 -4.69
CA VAL A 36 0.36 1.98 -3.35
C VAL A 36 -0.32 0.71 -2.87
N GLY A 37 0.42 -0.09 -2.10
CA GLY A 37 0.09 -1.47 -1.81
C GLY A 37 0.61 -2.43 -2.88
N ASN A 38 0.57 -3.71 -2.56
CA ASN A 38 1.12 -4.73 -3.44
C ASN A 38 0.12 -5.06 -4.55
N LYS A 39 0.35 -4.50 -5.75
CA LYS A 39 0.09 -5.30 -6.95
C LYS A 39 0.79 -6.64 -6.75
N PRO A 40 0.19 -7.77 -7.14
CA PRO A 40 0.80 -9.06 -6.94
C PRO A 40 2.24 -9.07 -7.43
N HIS A 41 3.15 -9.18 -6.48
CA HIS A 41 4.56 -9.21 -6.80
C HIS A 41 4.84 -10.58 -7.42
N ILE A 42 5.26 -10.59 -8.68
CA ILE A 42 5.51 -11.83 -9.43
C ILE A 42 6.46 -12.74 -8.65
N LEU A 43 7.43 -12.17 -7.94
CA LEU A 43 8.34 -12.92 -7.05
C LEU A 43 7.60 -13.72 -5.97
N SER A 44 6.64 -13.12 -5.27
CA SER A 44 5.87 -13.80 -4.21
C SER A 44 5.03 -14.94 -4.79
N LEU A 45 4.49 -14.74 -5.99
CA LEU A 45 3.78 -15.78 -6.72
C LEU A 45 4.71 -16.93 -7.13
N VAL A 46 5.90 -16.61 -7.63
CA VAL A 46 6.91 -17.61 -8.04
C VAL A 46 7.41 -18.40 -6.84
N LEU A 47 7.81 -17.73 -5.75
CA LEU A 47 8.26 -18.40 -4.52
C LEU A 47 7.14 -19.25 -3.91
N GLY A 48 5.92 -18.73 -3.84
CA GLY A 48 4.75 -19.49 -3.38
C GLY A 48 4.50 -20.73 -4.22
N THR A 49 4.59 -20.60 -5.55
CA THR A 49 4.44 -21.74 -6.48
C THR A 49 5.52 -22.78 -6.25
N ILE A 50 6.79 -22.37 -6.18
CA ILE A 50 7.93 -23.26 -5.94
C ILE A 50 7.73 -24.01 -4.61
N PHE A 51 7.38 -23.30 -3.55
CA PHE A 51 7.12 -23.89 -2.23
C PHE A 51 6.01 -24.94 -2.28
N VAL A 52 4.88 -24.63 -2.93
CA VAL A 52 3.76 -25.57 -3.09
C VAL A 52 4.18 -26.79 -3.90
N VAL A 53 4.96 -26.62 -4.97
CA VAL A 53 5.47 -27.74 -5.78
C VAL A 53 6.34 -28.67 -4.93
N PHE A 54 7.29 -28.12 -4.17
CA PHE A 54 8.12 -28.92 -3.27
C PHE A 54 7.29 -29.64 -2.19
N LEU A 55 6.32 -28.94 -1.59
CA LEU A 55 5.42 -29.54 -0.60
C LEU A 55 4.57 -30.66 -1.22
N ALA A 56 4.05 -30.47 -2.43
CA ALA A 56 3.28 -31.48 -3.15
C ALA A 56 4.12 -32.71 -3.49
N PHE A 57 5.38 -32.52 -3.91
CA PHE A 57 6.31 -33.63 -4.09
C PHE A 57 6.57 -34.37 -2.78
N PHE A 58 6.83 -33.65 -1.70
CA PHE A 58 7.07 -34.24 -0.39
C PHE A 58 5.87 -35.07 0.09
N VAL A 59 4.66 -34.53 0.02
CA VAL A 59 3.42 -35.20 0.46
C VAL A 59 3.09 -36.42 -0.41
N THR A 60 3.42 -36.38 -1.69
CA THR A 60 3.21 -37.53 -2.61
C THR A 60 4.40 -38.50 -2.69
N GLY A 61 5.37 -38.32 -1.79
CA GLY A 61 6.51 -39.20 -1.63
C GLY A 61 7.57 -39.09 -2.73
N PHE A 62 7.57 -38.04 -3.55
CA PHE A 62 8.47 -37.84 -4.69
C PHE A 62 8.27 -38.87 -5.83
N GLY A 63 7.01 -39.14 -6.19
CA GLY A 63 6.67 -39.96 -7.35
C GLY A 63 6.43 -41.43 -7.08
N TYR A 64 6.36 -41.84 -5.80
CA TYR A 64 5.93 -43.19 -5.41
C TYR A 64 4.41 -43.36 -5.56
N GLN A 65 3.65 -42.27 -5.47
CA GLN A 65 2.22 -42.27 -5.76
C GLN A 65 1.95 -42.06 -7.26
N PRO A 66 0.78 -42.51 -7.75
CA PRO A 66 0.36 -42.18 -9.11
C PRO A 66 0.40 -40.67 -9.37
N TRP A 67 0.82 -40.30 -10.58
CA TRP A 67 1.01 -38.90 -10.98
C TRP A 67 -0.24 -38.03 -10.79
N TRP A 68 -1.44 -38.62 -10.86
CA TRP A 68 -2.70 -37.91 -10.65
C TRP A 68 -2.90 -37.47 -9.19
N VAL A 69 -2.36 -38.20 -8.21
CA VAL A 69 -2.42 -37.80 -6.79
C VAL A 69 -1.62 -36.52 -6.59
N PHE A 70 -0.42 -36.46 -7.19
CA PHE A 70 0.40 -35.25 -7.21
C PHE A 70 -0.34 -34.07 -7.85
N ALA A 71 -1.00 -34.29 -8.98
CA ALA A 71 -1.77 -33.23 -9.64
C ALA A 71 -2.89 -32.66 -8.75
N ILE A 72 -3.63 -33.50 -8.03
CA ILE A 72 -4.69 -33.06 -7.11
C ILE A 72 -4.10 -32.23 -5.97
N VAL A 73 -3.05 -32.73 -5.30
CA VAL A 73 -2.40 -32.02 -4.19
C VAL A 73 -1.83 -30.68 -4.65
N LEU A 74 -1.21 -30.64 -5.83
CA LEU A 74 -0.69 -29.42 -6.43
C LEU A 74 -1.80 -28.39 -6.71
N ILE A 75 -2.91 -28.80 -7.33
CA ILE A 75 -4.04 -27.91 -7.63
C ILE A 75 -4.64 -27.34 -6.34
N LEU A 76 -4.84 -28.18 -5.32
CA LEU A 76 -5.36 -27.74 -4.03
C LEU A 76 -4.41 -26.75 -3.34
N GLY A 77 -3.10 -27.06 -3.34
CA GLY A 77 -2.09 -26.18 -2.76
C GLY A 77 -2.06 -24.81 -3.45
N LEU A 78 -2.03 -24.78 -4.78
CA LEU A 78 -2.05 -23.53 -5.54
C LEU A 78 -3.36 -22.76 -5.34
N GLY A 79 -4.49 -23.46 -5.26
CA GLY A 79 -5.81 -22.87 -4.99
C GLY A 79 -5.89 -22.13 -3.66
N ILE A 80 -5.10 -22.54 -2.66
CA ILE A 80 -5.02 -21.87 -1.35
C ILE A 80 -3.93 -20.80 -1.34
N THR A 81 -2.74 -21.11 -1.87
CA THR A 81 -1.60 -20.19 -1.83
C THR A 81 -1.83 -18.96 -2.71
N PHE A 82 -2.45 -19.12 -3.88
CA PHE A 82 -2.65 -18.00 -4.79
C PHE A 82 -3.51 -16.92 -4.15
N PRO A 83 -4.74 -17.15 -3.66
CA PRO A 83 -5.55 -16.12 -3.02
C PRO A 83 -4.85 -15.41 -1.87
N ALA A 84 -4.01 -16.11 -1.10
CA ALA A 84 -3.27 -15.54 0.02
C ALA A 84 -2.20 -14.52 -0.41
N CYS A 85 -1.66 -14.63 -1.63
CA CYS A 85 -0.62 -13.72 -2.12
C CYS A 85 -1.13 -12.38 -2.67
N PHE A 86 -2.44 -12.18 -2.80
CA PHE A 86 -3.02 -10.97 -3.40
C PHE A 86 -3.80 -10.19 -2.36
N ASN A 87 -3.40 -8.95 -2.16
CA ASN A 87 -4.05 -8.02 -1.24
C ASN A 87 -4.72 -6.89 -2.00
N GLN A 88 -5.60 -6.18 -1.30
CA GLN A 88 -6.13 -4.90 -1.78
C GLN A 88 -4.97 -3.95 -2.08
N TYR A 89 -5.09 -3.21 -3.17
CA TYR A 89 -4.18 -2.12 -3.51
C TYR A 89 -5.00 -0.92 -3.95
N TRP A 90 -4.37 0.25 -3.95
CA TRP A 90 -5.02 1.46 -4.39
C TRP A 90 -4.07 2.29 -5.24
N SER A 91 -4.64 3.25 -5.95
CA SER A 91 -3.87 4.14 -6.80
C SER A 91 -4.53 5.50 -6.86
N VAL A 92 -3.73 6.54 -7.02
CA VAL A 92 -4.19 7.91 -7.17
C VAL A 92 -3.57 8.54 -8.42
N ASP A 93 -4.39 9.31 -9.13
CA ASP A 93 -3.99 10.23 -10.18
C ASP A 93 -4.52 11.64 -9.83
N GLU A 94 -4.27 12.64 -10.68
CA GLU A 94 -4.68 14.03 -10.48
C GLU A 94 -6.18 14.24 -10.21
N LYS A 95 -7.04 13.27 -10.55
CA LYS A 95 -8.50 13.42 -10.49
C LYS A 95 -9.16 12.48 -9.50
N GLN A 96 -8.64 11.26 -9.35
CA GLN A 96 -9.33 10.21 -8.62
C GLN A 96 -8.38 9.29 -7.87
N LEU A 97 -8.91 8.82 -6.74
CA LEU A 97 -8.42 7.71 -5.95
C LEU A 97 -9.21 6.46 -6.31
N THR A 98 -8.52 5.40 -6.74
CA THR A 98 -9.11 4.10 -7.06
C THR A 98 -8.62 3.06 -6.07
N ILE A 99 -9.54 2.46 -5.32
CA ILE A 99 -9.28 1.32 -4.43
C ILE A 99 -9.73 0.06 -5.17
N THR A 100 -8.80 -0.88 -5.39
CA THR A 100 -9.11 -2.16 -6.01
C THR A 100 -9.09 -3.25 -4.96
N SER A 101 -10.26 -3.84 -4.69
CA SER A 101 -10.43 -4.94 -3.74
C SER A 101 -10.81 -6.23 -4.45
N TYR A 102 -10.46 -7.34 -3.80
CA TYR A 102 -10.81 -8.68 -4.25
C TYR A 102 -11.98 -9.22 -3.44
N SER A 103 -12.69 -10.21 -3.99
CA SER A 103 -13.74 -10.90 -3.25
C SER A 103 -13.16 -11.62 -2.03
N ASN A 104 -13.94 -11.65 -0.93
CA ASN A 104 -13.63 -12.48 0.24
C ASN A 104 -13.77 -13.99 -0.03
N ASN A 105 -14.38 -14.38 -1.15
CA ASN A 105 -14.47 -15.78 -1.54
C ASN A 105 -13.24 -16.16 -2.37
N ASP A 106 -12.50 -17.18 -1.93
CA ASP A 106 -11.22 -17.57 -2.56
C ASP A 106 -11.36 -18.01 -4.01
N PHE A 107 -12.42 -18.75 -4.38
CA PHE A 107 -12.66 -19.15 -5.77
C PHE A 107 -12.98 -17.94 -6.66
N LYS A 108 -13.80 -17.02 -6.16
CA LYS A 108 -14.09 -15.78 -6.88
C LYS A 108 -12.85 -14.88 -6.98
N LYS A 109 -12.04 -14.83 -5.92
CA LYS A 109 -10.74 -14.14 -5.92
C LYS A 109 -9.83 -14.73 -6.99
N LEU A 110 -9.64 -16.05 -7.04
CA LEU A 110 -8.90 -16.72 -8.12
C LEU A 110 -9.42 -16.32 -9.51
N ALA A 111 -10.74 -16.38 -9.73
CA ALA A 111 -11.32 -15.96 -11.00
C ALA A 111 -11.01 -14.49 -11.34
N GLN A 112 -11.05 -13.59 -10.35
CA GLN A 112 -10.66 -12.18 -10.52
C GLN A 112 -9.16 -12.00 -10.81
N LEU A 113 -8.31 -12.90 -10.30
CA LEU A 113 -6.87 -12.89 -10.54
C LEU A 113 -6.52 -13.30 -11.97
N PHE A 114 -7.20 -14.30 -12.49
CA PHE A 114 -7.06 -14.74 -13.88
C PHE A 114 -7.89 -13.90 -14.87
N ASN A 115 -8.43 -12.75 -14.42
CA ASN A 115 -9.29 -11.87 -15.21
C ASN A 115 -10.53 -12.57 -15.82
N LEU A 116 -10.98 -13.67 -15.22
CA LEU A 116 -12.21 -14.38 -15.61
C LEU A 116 -13.47 -13.66 -15.09
N THR A 117 -13.31 -12.83 -14.05
CA THR A 117 -14.39 -11.99 -13.49
C THR A 117 -13.85 -10.60 -13.13
N SER A 118 -14.75 -9.62 -13.10
CA SER A 118 -14.41 -8.23 -12.76
C SER A 118 -13.99 -8.09 -11.29
N LYS A 119 -12.95 -7.29 -11.06
CA LYS A 119 -12.48 -6.88 -9.72
C LYS A 119 -13.43 -5.84 -9.14
N ASN A 120 -13.48 -5.75 -7.81
CA ASN A 120 -14.25 -4.69 -7.16
C ASN A 120 -13.42 -3.40 -7.17
N GLN A 121 -14.02 -2.31 -7.61
CA GLN A 121 -13.35 -1.00 -7.65
C GLN A 121 -14.21 0.03 -6.97
N THR A 122 -13.61 0.77 -6.03
CA THR A 122 -14.21 1.97 -5.46
C THR A 122 -13.44 3.16 -6.01
N ILE A 123 -14.13 4.06 -6.70
CA ILE A 123 -13.55 5.26 -7.30
C ILE A 123 -14.06 6.46 -6.50
N ILE A 124 -13.12 7.24 -5.98
CA ILE A 124 -13.39 8.45 -5.20
C ILE A 124 -12.75 9.61 -5.96
N ASN A 125 -13.55 10.60 -6.36
CA ASN A 125 -13.02 11.81 -6.95
C ASN A 125 -12.26 12.60 -5.87
N LEU A 126 -11.05 13.08 -6.16
CA LEU A 126 -10.25 13.82 -5.19
C LEU A 126 -10.94 15.09 -4.71
N SER A 127 -11.74 15.74 -5.56
CA SER A 127 -12.56 16.89 -5.17
C SER A 127 -13.63 16.58 -4.11
N ASN A 128 -13.95 15.30 -3.89
CA ASN A 128 -14.85 14.86 -2.82
C ASN A 128 -14.12 14.55 -1.51
N ILE A 129 -12.79 14.56 -1.50
CA ILE A 129 -12.00 14.36 -0.29
C ILE A 129 -11.94 15.69 0.46
N GLN A 130 -12.26 15.65 1.75
CA GLN A 130 -12.24 16.82 2.62
C GLN A 130 -10.91 16.89 3.37
N GLU A 131 -10.51 15.78 3.98
CA GLU A 131 -9.31 15.69 4.80
C GLU A 131 -8.53 14.41 4.47
N ALA A 132 -7.21 14.51 4.57
CA ALA A 132 -6.31 13.37 4.46
C ALA A 132 -5.24 13.47 5.55
N ALA A 133 -5.06 12.42 6.34
CA ALA A 133 -4.09 12.37 7.43
C ALA A 133 -3.05 11.28 7.18
N ILE A 134 -1.78 11.61 7.28
CA ILE A 134 -0.69 10.64 7.23
C ILE A 134 -0.37 10.20 8.66
N VAL A 135 -0.52 8.91 8.93
CA VAL A 135 -0.39 8.36 10.28
C VAL A 135 0.44 7.08 10.29
N TYR A 136 1.54 7.09 11.04
CA TYR A 136 2.28 5.93 11.45
C TYR A 136 1.70 5.34 12.74
N ARG A 137 1.13 4.13 12.65
CA ARG A 137 0.54 3.40 13.76
C ARG A 137 1.47 2.30 14.24
N LYS A 138 1.99 2.49 15.46
CA LYS A 138 2.82 1.50 16.14
C LYS A 138 1.97 0.35 16.66
N ILE A 139 2.39 -0.88 16.43
CA ILE A 139 1.77 -2.05 17.06
C ILE A 139 2.51 -2.39 18.36
N VAL A 140 1.75 -2.50 19.46
CA VAL A 140 2.30 -2.98 20.73
C VAL A 140 2.50 -4.49 20.64
N ARG A 141 3.76 -4.93 20.67
CA ARG A 141 4.13 -6.35 20.62
C ARG A 141 4.16 -6.90 22.05
N LEU A 142 3.17 -7.72 22.40
CA LEU A 142 3.08 -8.41 23.69
C LEU A 142 3.79 -9.78 23.69
N SER A 143 4.20 -10.29 22.52
CA SER A 143 4.83 -11.60 22.35
C SER A 143 5.96 -11.53 21.33
N PRO A 144 7.07 -12.28 21.53
CA PRO A 144 8.13 -12.41 20.54
C PRO A 144 7.68 -13.12 19.24
N PHE A 145 6.51 -13.77 19.26
CA PHE A 145 5.89 -14.38 18.08
C PHE A 145 4.85 -13.48 17.40
N ASN A 146 4.75 -12.21 17.81
CA ASN A 146 3.91 -11.24 17.13
C ASN A 146 4.73 -10.51 16.06
N PHE A 147 4.65 -11.03 14.83
CA PHE A 147 5.34 -10.50 13.65
C PHE A 147 4.51 -9.47 12.87
N ASN A 148 3.43 -8.93 13.45
CA ASN A 148 2.64 -7.93 12.75
C ASN A 148 3.48 -6.66 12.52
N PRO A 149 3.59 -6.20 11.26
CA PRO A 149 4.33 -4.99 10.94
C PRO A 149 3.58 -3.76 11.45
N ASP A 150 4.32 -2.70 11.74
CA ASP A 150 3.72 -1.39 11.94
C ASP A 150 3.10 -0.89 10.62
N HIS A 151 2.04 -0.10 10.71
CA HIS A 151 1.35 0.40 9.52
C HIS A 151 1.61 1.88 9.33
N LEU A 152 2.01 2.24 8.11
CA LEU A 152 1.94 3.62 7.62
C LEU A 152 0.63 3.76 6.84
N LEU A 153 -0.23 4.68 7.26
CA LEU A 153 -1.58 4.81 6.75
C LEU A 153 -1.83 6.21 6.20
N LEU A 154 -2.62 6.29 5.14
CA LEU A 154 -3.29 7.49 4.69
C LEU A 154 -4.77 7.36 5.06
N GLY A 155 -5.18 8.06 6.12
CA GLY A 155 -6.58 8.19 6.51
C GLY A 155 -7.25 9.25 5.63
N ILE A 156 -8.39 8.92 5.04
CA ILE A 156 -9.12 9.81 4.12
C ILE A 156 -10.54 9.97 4.63
N THR A 157 -10.96 11.23 4.76
CA THR A 157 -12.34 11.59 5.10
C THR A 157 -12.96 12.34 3.92
N THR A 158 -14.05 11.80 3.38
CA THR A 158 -14.78 12.43 2.28
C THR A 158 -15.81 13.44 2.81
N LYS A 159 -16.26 14.35 1.94
CA LYS A 159 -17.26 15.37 2.27
C LYS A 159 -18.62 14.79 2.73
N ASP A 160 -18.94 13.55 2.35
CA ASP A 160 -20.11 12.81 2.82
C ASP A 160 -19.85 12.03 4.14
N GLY A 161 -18.70 12.24 4.78
CA GLY A 161 -18.36 11.66 6.09
C GLY A 161 -17.91 10.20 6.04
N LYS A 162 -17.54 9.65 4.87
CA LYS A 162 -16.96 8.31 4.80
C LYS A 162 -15.47 8.37 5.10
N GLU A 163 -15.01 7.40 5.87
CA GLU A 163 -13.61 7.26 6.27
C GLU A 163 -12.98 6.04 5.60
N PHE A 164 -11.75 6.20 5.13
CA PHE A 164 -10.95 5.13 4.53
C PHE A 164 -9.54 5.16 5.10
N ASP A 165 -9.10 4.05 5.70
CA ASP A 165 -7.70 3.85 6.06
C ASP A 165 -7.00 3.10 4.92
N LEU A 166 -6.08 3.77 4.24
CA LEU A 166 -5.31 3.20 3.14
C LEU A 166 -3.88 2.90 3.56
N ASP A 167 -3.46 1.66 3.43
CA ASP A 167 -2.08 1.27 3.72
C ASP A 167 -1.13 1.89 2.67
N LEU A 168 -0.13 2.63 3.15
CA LEU A 168 0.91 3.27 2.34
C LEU A 168 2.09 2.32 2.06
N GLY A 169 2.15 1.16 2.71
CA GLY A 169 3.19 0.17 2.53
C GLY A 169 4.59 0.74 2.72
N ASN A 170 5.51 0.36 1.84
CA ASN A 170 6.89 0.87 1.80
C ASN A 170 7.03 1.99 0.74
N ILE A 171 6.16 3.01 0.83
CA ILE A 171 6.23 4.16 -0.07
C ILE A 171 7.49 4.98 0.19
N ASP A 172 8.09 5.50 -0.87
CA ASP A 172 9.20 6.44 -0.77
C ASP A 172 8.70 7.89 -0.61
N TYR A 173 9.64 8.80 -0.36
CA TYR A 173 9.35 10.22 -0.26
C TYR A 173 8.65 10.76 -1.52
N GLN A 174 9.12 10.40 -2.72
CA GLN A 174 8.59 10.91 -3.97
C GLN A 174 7.13 10.50 -4.18
N GLY A 175 6.80 9.23 -3.91
CA GLY A 175 5.45 8.71 -3.97
C GLY A 175 4.53 9.42 -2.99
N LEU A 176 4.95 9.57 -1.73
CA LEU A 176 4.14 10.24 -0.71
C LEU A 176 3.94 11.73 -1.05
N ALA A 177 4.99 12.43 -1.44
CA ALA A 177 4.93 13.83 -1.86
C ALA A 177 3.94 14.03 -3.02
N THR A 178 3.98 13.15 -4.03
CA THR A 178 3.05 13.19 -5.18
C THR A 178 1.60 13.01 -4.73
N ILE A 179 1.32 12.05 -3.84
CA ILE A 179 -0.04 11.82 -3.33
C ILE A 179 -0.55 13.06 -2.59
N THR A 180 0.29 13.63 -1.73
CA THR A 180 -0.07 14.79 -0.93
C THR A 180 -0.31 16.03 -1.79
N LEU A 181 0.44 16.18 -2.89
CA LEU A 181 0.22 17.21 -3.88
C LEU A 181 -1.15 17.08 -4.53
N TYR A 182 -1.48 15.90 -5.09
CA TYR A 182 -2.76 15.69 -5.77
C TYR A 182 -3.95 15.98 -4.85
N LEU A 183 -3.86 15.57 -3.58
CA LEU A 183 -4.89 15.83 -2.57
C LEU A 183 -5.02 17.33 -2.28
N SER A 184 -3.89 18.01 -2.07
CA SER A 184 -3.83 19.44 -1.79
C SER A 184 -4.37 20.28 -2.96
N GLU A 185 -3.99 19.96 -4.20
CA GLU A 185 -4.49 20.65 -5.41
C GLU A 185 -5.98 20.43 -5.65
N ALA A 186 -6.51 19.27 -5.26
CA ALA A 186 -7.95 19.01 -5.28
C ALA A 186 -8.72 19.74 -4.16
N GLY A 187 -8.02 20.42 -3.25
CA GLY A 187 -8.58 21.22 -2.16
C GLY A 187 -8.79 20.45 -0.86
N ALA A 188 -8.23 19.24 -0.72
CA ALA A 188 -8.27 18.50 0.54
C ALA A 188 -7.27 19.07 1.55
N LYS A 189 -7.66 19.10 2.83
CA LYS A 189 -6.74 19.45 3.92
C LYS A 189 -5.85 18.24 4.22
N VAL A 190 -4.56 18.36 3.91
CA VAL A 190 -3.58 17.31 4.19
C VAL A 190 -2.88 17.58 5.52
N ASP A 191 -2.95 16.62 6.44
CA ASP A 191 -2.35 16.68 7.77
C ASP A 191 -1.22 15.65 7.91
N ASP A 192 -0.05 16.10 8.37
CA ASP A 192 1.12 15.29 8.68
C ASP A 192 1.69 15.70 10.05
N GLN A 193 0.89 15.53 11.10
CA GLN A 193 1.27 15.90 12.48
C GLN A 193 2.55 15.21 12.96
N GLN A 194 2.84 14.02 12.41
CA GLN A 194 4.00 13.22 12.78
C GLN A 194 5.26 13.57 11.98
N GLY A 195 5.14 14.45 10.97
CA GLY A 195 6.25 14.87 10.11
C GLY A 195 6.83 13.73 9.27
N ILE A 196 6.01 12.75 8.88
CA ILE A 196 6.42 11.59 8.09
C ILE A 196 7.05 11.99 6.77
N LEU A 197 6.49 12.99 6.08
CA LEU A 197 7.05 13.50 4.82
C LEU A 197 8.50 13.96 5.00
N ARG A 198 8.77 14.70 6.09
CA ARG A 198 10.13 15.15 6.43
C ARG A 198 11.05 13.99 6.79
N LEU A 199 10.55 13.03 7.57
CA LEU A 199 11.35 11.85 7.94
C LEU A 199 11.74 11.04 6.70
N LEU A 200 10.84 10.89 5.73
CA LEU A 200 11.14 10.20 4.48
C LEU A 200 12.08 11.02 3.58
N SER A 201 11.94 12.35 3.53
CA SER A 201 12.85 13.19 2.72
C SER A 201 14.29 13.14 3.23
N GLU A 202 14.46 13.01 4.55
CA GLU A 202 15.76 12.81 5.21
C GLU A 202 16.26 11.35 5.16
N ASN A 203 15.55 10.45 4.45
CA ASN A 203 15.83 9.02 4.37
C ASN A 203 15.92 8.35 5.77
N GLN A 204 15.16 8.86 6.74
CA GLN A 204 15.10 8.27 8.07
C GLN A 204 14.24 7.01 8.05
N ASN A 205 14.70 5.99 8.76
CA ASN A 205 13.92 4.79 8.98
C ASN A 205 12.78 5.08 9.97
N LEU A 206 11.53 5.08 9.50
CA LEU A 206 10.34 5.36 10.32
C LEU A 206 10.25 4.43 11.52
N PHE A 207 10.51 3.14 11.34
CA PHE A 207 10.49 2.17 12.46
C PHE A 207 11.49 2.58 13.55
N LYS A 208 12.75 2.87 13.19
CA LYS A 208 13.77 3.32 14.16
C LYS A 208 13.38 4.62 14.85
N HIS A 209 12.85 5.58 14.10
CA HIS A 209 12.42 6.87 14.63
C HIS A 209 11.32 6.71 15.69
N PHE A 210 10.32 5.90 15.38
CA PHE A 210 9.16 5.67 16.25
C PHE A 210 9.44 4.65 17.36
N HIS A 211 10.43 3.77 17.22
CA HIS A 211 10.82 2.76 18.22
C HIS A 211 12.19 3.06 18.84
N LYS A 212 12.30 4.17 19.56
CA LYS A 212 13.56 4.60 20.22
C LYS A 212 14.22 3.52 21.09
N LYS A 213 13.44 2.64 21.73
CA LYS A 213 13.95 1.54 22.58
C LYS A 213 14.68 0.44 21.78
N TRP A 214 14.41 0.33 20.48
CA TRP A 214 15.00 -0.66 19.58
C TRP A 214 16.05 -0.06 18.65
N ALA A 215 16.28 1.25 18.73
CA ALA A 215 17.22 1.99 17.88
C ALA A 215 18.70 1.81 18.28
N SER A 216 18.97 1.12 19.39
CA SER A 216 20.30 0.88 19.97
C SER A 216 20.77 -0.58 19.89
N LEU A 217 20.05 -1.43 19.14
CA LEU A 217 20.47 -2.78 18.76
C LEU A 217 20.98 -2.74 17.31
#